data_AF-A0A6P0UF25-F1
#
_entry.id   AF-A0A6P0UF25-F1
#
_cell.length_a   1.000
_cell.length_b   1.000
_cell.length_c   1.000
_cell.angle_alpha   90.00
_cell.angle_beta   90.00
_cell.angle_gamma   90.00
#
_symmetry.space_group_name_H-M   'P 1'
#
loop_
_entity.id
_entity.type
_entity.pdbx_description
1 polymer ?
#
loop_
_entity_poly.entity_id
_entity_poly.type
_entity_poly.pdbx_seq_one_letter_code
_entity_poly.pdbx_strand_id
1 'polypeptide(L)'
;MSENFLFQAILECYLDGILIADHNGKIVVSNKMARQICQRIAPDGWCSDRLPPHLWRVCEVMLQYRTDLADDRVTIDEQLNLDPAGHVRVRVQWMASQAPEGRLMVTLEDTLHAAENQAIAESELFGLTQRESEVWSLRRADCTYRASANQLYITGDTV
;
A
#
# COMPACT_ATOMS: atom_id res chain seq x y z
N MET A 1 -31.20 -5.21 2.76
CA MET A 1 -29.75 -5.09 3.02
C MET A 1 -29.37 -3.65 2.75
N SER A 2 -28.78 -2.96 3.72
CA SER A 2 -28.40 -1.55 3.55
C SER A 2 -27.20 -1.42 2.61
N GLU A 3 -27.19 -0.41 1.76
CA GLU A 3 -26.11 -0.13 0.78
C GLU A 3 -24.72 -0.07 1.44
N ASN A 4 -24.65 0.39 2.70
CA ASN A 4 -23.43 0.42 3.50
C ASN A 4 -22.81 -0.96 3.74
N PHE A 5 -23.61 -2.03 3.86
CA PHE A 5 -23.09 -3.37 4.09
C PHE A 5 -22.45 -3.96 2.83
N LEU A 6 -23.08 -3.78 1.67
CA LEU A 6 -22.52 -4.23 0.39
C LEU A 6 -21.23 -3.49 0.06
N PHE A 7 -21.20 -2.17 0.27
CA PHE A 7 -20.01 -1.36 0.05
C PHE A 7 -18.83 -1.81 0.93
N GLN A 8 -19.07 -2.02 2.24
CA GLN A 8 -18.03 -2.54 3.13
C GLN A 8 -17.57 -3.93 2.68
N ALA A 9 -18.49 -4.84 2.33
CA ALA A 9 -18.13 -6.19 1.87
C ALA A 9 -17.24 -6.16 0.62
N ILE A 10 -17.55 -5.28 -0.35
CA ILE A 10 -16.72 -5.10 -1.56
C ILE A 10 -15.34 -4.57 -1.19
N LEU A 11 -15.26 -3.56 -0.32
CA LEU A 11 -13.97 -3.00 0.11
C LEU A 11 -13.09 -4.02 0.84
N GLU A 12 -13.69 -4.92 1.62
CA GLU A 12 -12.97 -5.98 2.34
C GLU A 12 -12.41 -7.07 1.41
N CYS A 13 -12.86 -7.16 0.15
CA CYS A 13 -12.30 -8.08 -0.84
C CYS A 13 -11.02 -7.57 -1.51
N TYR A 14 -10.65 -6.30 -1.32
CA TYR A 14 -9.43 -5.75 -1.91
C TYR A 14 -8.18 -6.25 -1.18
N LEU A 15 -7.17 -6.65 -1.97
CA LEU A 15 -5.86 -7.05 -1.46
C LEU A 15 -5.08 -5.86 -0.91
N ASP A 16 -5.23 -4.69 -1.54
CA ASP A 16 -4.65 -3.45 -1.07
C ASP A 16 -5.44 -2.88 0.11
N GLY A 17 -4.76 -2.16 0.99
CA GLY A 17 -5.39 -1.35 2.00
C GLY A 17 -6.11 -0.16 1.38
N ILE A 18 -7.43 -0.11 1.50
CA ILE A 18 -8.22 1.05 1.07
C ILE A 18 -8.75 1.78 2.29
N LEU A 19 -8.51 3.09 2.32
CA LEU A 19 -9.08 3.99 3.32
C LEU A 19 -9.56 5.29 2.67
N ILE A 20 -10.67 5.82 3.19
CA ILE A 20 -11.27 7.07 2.76
C ILE A 20 -11.24 8.01 3.95
N ALA A 21 -10.60 9.16 3.80
CA ALA A 21 -10.50 10.18 4.83
C ALA A 21 -11.18 11.49 4.40
N ASP A 22 -11.60 12.28 5.39
CA ASP A 22 -12.00 13.67 5.17
C ASP A 22 -10.79 14.62 5.12
N HIS A 23 -11.06 15.90 4.88
CA HIS A 23 -10.06 16.97 4.83
C HIS A 23 -9.36 17.25 6.18
N ASN A 24 -9.81 16.64 7.29
CA ASN A 24 -9.16 16.73 8.61
C ASN A 24 -8.37 15.46 8.95
N GLY A 25 -8.28 14.52 8.00
CA GLY A 25 -7.62 13.24 8.17
C GLY A 25 -8.41 12.26 9.05
N LYS A 26 -9.70 12.50 9.27
CA LYS A 26 -10.58 11.53 9.93
C LYS A 26 -10.94 10.44 8.95
N ILE A 27 -10.76 9.19 9.36
CA ILE A 27 -11.10 8.02 8.55
C ILE A 27 -12.62 7.84 8.56
N VAL A 28 -13.21 7.86 7.37
CA VAL A 28 -14.64 7.64 7.14
C VAL A 28 -14.89 6.16 6.87
N VAL A 29 -14.02 5.52 6.10
CA VAL A 29 -14.12 4.10 5.74
C VAL A 29 -12.71 3.51 5.65
N SER A 30 -12.54 2.26 6.05
CA SER A 30 -11.32 1.49 5.84
C SER A 30 -11.63 0.01 5.71
N ASN A 31 -10.87 -0.72 4.89
CA ASN A 31 -10.89 -2.18 4.90
C ASN A 31 -9.93 -2.77 5.94
N LYS A 32 -9.90 -4.10 6.08
CA LYS A 32 -9.03 -4.82 7.02
C LYS A 32 -7.56 -4.62 6.68
N MET A 33 -7.18 -4.67 5.41
CA MET A 33 -5.78 -4.52 5.02
C MET A 33 -5.26 -3.11 5.37
N ALA A 34 -6.05 -2.05 5.12
CA ALA A 34 -5.68 -0.69 5.49
C ALA A 34 -5.43 -0.57 7.00
N ARG A 35 -6.30 -1.17 7.82
CA ARG A 35 -6.14 -1.17 9.28
C ARG A 35 -4.87 -1.90 9.72
N GLN A 36 -4.56 -3.05 9.11
CA GLN A 36 -3.35 -3.82 9.41
C GLN A 36 -2.08 -3.06 9.02
N ILE A 37 -2.07 -2.42 7.86
CA ILE A 37 -0.95 -1.58 7.43
C ILE A 37 -0.81 -0.40 8.39
N CYS A 38 -1.88 0.36 8.66
CA CYS A 38 -1.84 1.50 9.60
C CYS A 38 -1.31 1.12 10.99
N GLN A 39 -1.69 -0.05 11.53
CA GLN A 39 -1.15 -0.57 12.79
C GLN A 39 0.36 -0.85 12.74
N ARG A 40 0.88 -1.28 11.58
CA ARG A 40 2.34 -1.44 11.38
C ARG A 40 3.06 -0.11 11.24
N ILE A 41 2.44 0.88 10.59
CA ILE A 41 3.02 2.24 10.43
C ILE A 41 3.09 2.95 11.78
N ALA A 42 2.08 2.77 12.64
CA ALA A 42 1.96 3.43 13.94
C ALA A 42 1.61 2.41 15.04
N PRO A 43 2.59 1.59 15.49
CA PRO A 43 2.35 0.54 16.48
C PRO A 43 1.97 1.11 17.85
N ASP A 44 2.46 2.30 18.19
CA ASP A 44 2.21 2.94 19.48
C ASP A 44 1.00 3.88 19.41
N GLY A 45 -0.16 3.39 19.85
CA GLY A 45 -1.30 4.24 20.17
C GLY A 45 -2.05 4.82 18.96
N TRP A 46 -1.99 4.18 17.79
CA TRP A 46 -2.80 4.59 16.65
C TRP A 46 -4.30 4.52 16.99
N CYS A 47 -4.96 5.67 16.88
CA CYS A 47 -6.41 5.77 16.95
C CYS A 47 -7.00 5.45 15.57
N SER A 48 -7.82 4.40 15.49
CA SER A 48 -8.44 3.90 14.25
C SER A 48 -9.26 4.93 13.47
N ASP A 49 -9.54 6.08 14.08
CA ASP A 49 -10.44 7.09 13.55
C ASP A 49 -9.70 8.18 12.78
N ARG A 50 -8.35 8.17 12.78
CA ARG A 50 -7.52 9.16 12.07
C ARG A 50 -6.38 8.53 11.32
N LEU A 51 -5.93 9.21 10.27
CA LEU A 51 -4.73 8.84 9.54
C LEU A 51 -3.49 8.87 10.45
N PRO A 52 -2.61 7.86 10.39
CA PRO A 52 -1.27 7.94 10.95
C PRO A 52 -0.54 9.21 10.46
N PRO A 53 0.31 9.84 11.29
CA PRO A 53 0.98 11.10 10.93
C PRO A 53 1.76 11.05 9.61
N HIS A 54 2.39 9.90 9.31
CA HIS A 54 3.10 9.70 8.05
C HIS A 54 2.17 9.73 6.83
N LEU A 55 1.02 9.05 6.90
CA LEU A 55 0.02 9.07 5.81
C LEU A 55 -0.66 10.43 5.68
N TRP A 56 -0.87 11.11 6.82
CA TRP A 56 -1.47 12.44 6.83
C TRP A 56 -0.62 13.46 6.07
N ARG A 57 0.71 13.42 6.22
CA ARG A 57 1.61 14.33 5.50
C ARG A 57 1.47 14.22 3.98
N VAL A 58 1.31 13.00 3.44
CA VAL A 58 1.06 12.79 2.00
C VAL A 58 -0.29 13.39 1.59
N CYS A 59 -1.30 13.24 2.43
CA CYS A 59 -2.63 13.82 2.23
C CYS A 59 -2.63 15.36 2.26
N GLU A 60 -1.85 15.97 3.16
CA GLU A 60 -1.70 17.42 3.25
C GLU A 60 -1.13 18.00 1.95
N VAL A 61 -0.16 17.33 1.33
CA VAL A 61 0.38 17.74 0.03
C VAL A 61 -0.74 17.76 -1.02
N MET A 62 -1.58 16.72 -1.09
CA MET A 62 -2.71 16.69 -2.03
C MET A 62 -3.70 17.85 -1.78
N LEU A 63 -4.01 18.13 -0.51
CA LEU A 63 -4.91 19.22 -0.13
C LEU A 63 -4.32 20.59 -0.46
N GLN A 64 -3.02 20.78 -0.22
CA GLN A 64 -2.32 22.03 -0.46
C GLN A 64 -2.31 22.42 -1.94
N TYR A 65 -2.08 21.45 -2.83
CA TYR A 65 -2.00 21.71 -4.27
C TYR A 65 -3.34 21.59 -4.99
N ARG A 66 -4.43 21.22 -4.30
CA ARG A 66 -5.75 20.98 -4.92
C ARG A 66 -6.21 22.10 -5.85
N THR A 67 -6.12 23.36 -5.43
CA THR A 67 -6.58 24.49 -6.25
C THR A 67 -5.74 24.73 -7.50
N ASP A 68 -4.50 24.24 -7.50
CA ASP A 68 -3.56 24.38 -8.61
C ASP A 68 -3.62 23.18 -9.57
N LEU A 69 -4.21 22.07 -9.13
CA LEU A 69 -4.41 20.87 -9.93
C LEU A 69 -5.65 21.05 -10.81
N ALA A 70 -5.42 21.27 -12.10
CA ALA A 70 -6.48 21.44 -13.09
C ALA A 70 -7.28 20.15 -13.38
N ASP A 71 -6.79 18.99 -12.91
CA ASP A 71 -7.40 17.68 -13.10
C ASP A 71 -7.64 17.00 -11.75
N ASP A 72 -8.90 16.67 -11.45
CA ASP A 72 -9.31 15.93 -10.26
C ASP A 72 -8.77 14.49 -10.22
N ARG A 73 -8.14 14.00 -11.31
CA ARG A 73 -7.54 12.66 -11.42
C ARG A 73 -6.10 12.57 -10.92
N VAL A 74 -5.55 13.66 -10.42
CA VAL A 74 -4.16 13.67 -9.93
C VAL A 74 -4.03 12.69 -8.78
N THR A 75 -3.00 11.86 -8.87
CA THR A 75 -2.63 10.88 -7.86
C THR A 75 -1.23 11.23 -7.35
N ILE A 76 -1.08 11.37 -6.04
CA ILE A 76 0.23 11.36 -5.41
C ILE A 76 0.60 9.91 -5.14
N ASP A 77 1.78 9.50 -5.56
CA ASP A 77 2.29 8.15 -5.40
C ASP A 77 3.65 8.22 -4.69
N GLU A 78 3.70 7.73 -3.47
CA GLU A 78 4.87 7.82 -2.60
C GLU A 78 5.16 6.47 -1.94
N GLN A 79 6.43 6.08 -1.94
CA GLN A 79 6.89 4.90 -1.20
C GLN A 79 7.40 5.33 0.16
N LEU A 80 6.74 4.88 1.22
CA LEU A 80 7.15 5.10 2.59
C LEU A 80 8.07 3.96 3.05
N ASN A 81 9.28 4.32 3.45
CA ASN A 81 10.21 3.41 4.12
C ASN A 81 9.90 3.45 5.62
N LEU A 82 9.34 2.36 6.12
CA LEU A 82 8.98 2.23 7.52
C LEU A 82 9.90 1.17 8.12
N ASP A 83 11.05 1.58 8.65
CA ASP A 83 11.92 0.66 9.37
C ASP A 83 11.30 0.32 10.73
N PRO A 84 11.17 -0.97 11.14
CA PRO A 84 11.46 -2.21 10.41
C PRO A 84 10.24 -2.82 9.68
N ALA A 85 9.10 -2.13 9.67
CA ALA A 85 7.82 -2.56 9.09
C ALA A 85 7.78 -2.75 7.56
N GLY A 86 8.88 -2.45 6.84
CA GLY A 86 9.02 -2.64 5.40
C GLY A 86 8.67 -1.41 4.58
N HIS A 87 8.44 -1.62 3.28
CA HIS A 87 8.05 -0.58 2.35
C HIS A 87 6.54 -0.60 2.13
N VAL A 88 5.89 0.56 2.28
CA VAL A 88 4.47 0.72 1.96
C VAL A 88 4.35 1.76 0.86
N ARG A 89 3.76 1.38 -0.27
CA ARG A 89 3.40 2.33 -1.31
C ARG A 89 2.06 2.95 -0.97
N VAL A 90 2.03 4.28 -0.98
CA VAL A 90 0.88 5.10 -0.63
C VAL A 90 0.47 5.87 -1.87
N ARG A 91 -0.77 5.64 -2.31
CA ARG A 91 -1.38 6.39 -3.40
C ARG A 91 -2.53 7.21 -2.86
N VAL A 92 -2.45 8.54 -2.98
CA VAL A 92 -3.50 9.46 -2.53
C VAL A 92 -4.18 10.06 -3.74
N GLN A 93 -5.50 9.96 -3.77
CA GLN A 93 -6.35 10.51 -4.82
C GLN A 93 -7.46 11.36 -4.21
N TRP A 94 -7.80 12.44 -4.88
CA TRP A 94 -8.98 13.21 -4.55
C TRP A 94 -10.23 12.49 -5.06
N MET A 95 -11.27 12.46 -4.23
CA MET A 95 -12.59 11.97 -4.60
C MET A 95 -13.60 13.10 -4.48
N ALA A 96 -14.19 13.47 -5.61
CA ALA A 96 -15.41 14.26 -5.60
C ALA A 96 -16.48 13.50 -4.81
N SER A 97 -17.08 14.17 -3.83
CA SER A 97 -18.13 13.61 -3.00
C SER A 97 -19.24 14.64 -2.82
N GLN A 98 -20.36 14.22 -2.23
CA GLN A 98 -21.42 15.16 -1.87
C GLN A 98 -21.01 16.12 -0.75
N ALA A 99 -19.88 15.87 -0.06
CA ALA A 99 -19.31 16.83 0.87
C ALA A 99 -18.59 17.96 0.10
N PRO A 100 -18.81 19.25 0.46
CA PRO A 100 -18.19 20.39 -0.23
C PRO A 100 -16.66 20.35 -0.24
N GLU A 101 -16.09 19.77 0.82
CA GLU A 101 -14.66 19.65 1.04
C GLU A 101 -14.07 18.35 0.48
N GLY A 102 -14.85 17.60 -0.30
CA GLY A 102 -14.45 16.32 -0.90
C GLY A 102 -13.95 15.29 0.10
N ARG A 103 -13.33 14.24 -0.43
CA ARG A 103 -12.68 13.18 0.35
C ARG A 103 -11.38 12.79 -0.30
N LEU A 104 -10.51 12.17 0.48
CA LEU A 104 -9.27 11.59 0.01
C LEU A 104 -9.42 10.07 0.04
N MET A 105 -9.11 9.43 -1.08
CA MET A 105 -8.86 7.99 -1.13
C MET A 105 -7.38 7.76 -0.97
N VAL A 106 -7.02 6.90 -0.02
CA VAL A 106 -5.66 6.45 0.14
C VAL A 106 -5.64 4.94 -0.09
N THR A 107 -4.79 4.52 -1.01
CA THR A 107 -4.49 3.12 -1.26
C THR A 107 -3.12 2.83 -0.68
N LEU A 108 -3.06 1.80 0.16
CA LEU A 108 -1.87 1.32 0.84
C LEU A 108 -1.54 -0.06 0.29
N GLU A 109 -0.37 -0.19 -0.30
CA GLU A 109 0.12 -1.43 -0.87
C GLU A 109 1.36 -1.86 -0.07
N ASP A 110 1.30 -3.04 0.54
CA ASP A 110 2.46 -3.67 1.14
C ASP A 110 3.27 -4.31 0.01
N THR A 111 4.29 -3.60 -0.47
CA THR A 111 5.04 -4.02 -1.65
C THR A 111 5.83 -5.29 -1.41
N LEU A 112 6.22 -5.58 -0.16
CA LEU A 112 6.95 -6.81 0.17
C LEU A 112 6.00 -8.01 0.12
N HIS A 113 4.85 -7.91 0.79
CA HIS A 113 3.89 -9.01 0.81
C HIS A 113 3.21 -9.23 -0.56
N ALA A 114 3.01 -8.15 -1.33
CA ALA A 114 2.54 -8.23 -2.71
C ALA A 114 3.58 -8.90 -3.63
N ALA A 115 4.86 -8.53 -3.49
CA ALA A 115 5.95 -9.17 -4.24
C ALA A 115 6.10 -10.66 -3.89
N GLU A 116 5.99 -11.03 -2.62
CA GLU A 116 6.01 -12.43 -2.17
C GLU A 116 4.86 -13.24 -2.77
N ASN A 117 3.62 -12.75 -2.64
CA ASN A 117 2.45 -13.45 -3.17
C ASN A 117 2.50 -13.57 -4.69
N GLN A 118 2.99 -12.54 -5.37
CA GLN A 118 3.20 -12.57 -6.81
C GLN A 118 4.29 -13.58 -7.19
N ALA A 119 5.40 -13.62 -6.46
CA ALA A 119 6.47 -14.58 -6.70
C ALA A 119 6.01 -16.04 -6.52
N ILE A 120 5.14 -16.30 -5.54
CA ILE A 120 4.54 -17.63 -5.34
C ILE A 120 3.64 -18.01 -6.53
N ALA A 121 2.71 -17.11 -6.92
CA ALA A 121 1.81 -17.38 -8.03
C ALA A 121 2.55 -17.56 -9.37
N GLU A 122 3.58 -16.75 -9.62
CA GLU A 122 4.44 -16.85 -10.81
C GLU A 122 5.30 -18.13 -10.77
N SER A 123 5.79 -18.54 -9.60
CA SER A 123 6.52 -19.79 -9.43
C SER A 123 5.67 -21.00 -9.80
N GLU A 124 4.41 -21.01 -9.38
CA GLU A 124 3.47 -22.08 -9.75
C GLU A 124 3.11 -22.03 -11.24
N LEU A 125 2.83 -20.83 -11.77
CA LEU A 125 2.47 -20.62 -13.17
C LEU A 125 3.58 -21.06 -14.14
N PHE A 126 4.84 -20.79 -13.80
CA PHE A 126 6.00 -21.12 -14.63
C PHE A 126 6.65 -22.46 -14.30
N GLY A 127 6.16 -23.18 -13.28
CA GLY A 127 6.74 -24.45 -12.85
C GLY A 127 8.19 -24.33 -12.41
N LEU A 128 8.53 -23.23 -11.74
CA LEU A 128 9.90 -22.96 -11.29
C LEU A 128 10.36 -24.02 -10.29
N THR A 129 11.64 -24.41 -10.39
CA THR A 129 12.29 -25.21 -9.35
C THR A 129 12.45 -24.36 -8.09
N GLN A 130 12.60 -25.01 -6.93
CA GLN A 130 12.78 -24.33 -5.64
C GLN A 130 13.86 -23.23 -5.69
N ARG A 131 14.99 -23.50 -6.35
CA ARG A 131 16.09 -22.53 -6.50
C ARG A 131 15.72 -21.34 -7.37
N GLU A 132 14.98 -21.57 -8.46
CA GLU A 132 14.48 -20.49 -9.32
C GLU A 132 13.43 -19.66 -8.60
N SER A 133 12.54 -20.28 -7.80
CA SER A 133 11.56 -19.57 -6.97
C SER A 133 12.21 -18.65 -5.94
N GLU A 134 13.30 -19.12 -5.29
CA GLU A 134 14.08 -18.34 -4.33
C GLU A 134 14.72 -17.10 -4.99
N VAL A 135 15.35 -17.26 -6.16
CA VAL A 135 15.92 -16.15 -6.94
C VAL A 135 14.82 -15.21 -7.44
N TRP A 136 13.69 -15.77 -7.90
CA TRP A 136 12.56 -15.03 -8.44
C TRP A 136 11.90 -14.13 -7.38
N SER A 137 11.70 -14.65 -6.17
CA SER A 137 11.18 -13.89 -5.03
C SER A 137 12.04 -12.67 -4.71
N LEU A 138 13.37 -12.85 -4.64
CA LEU A 138 14.30 -11.75 -4.38
C LEU A 138 14.30 -10.71 -5.49
N ARG A 139 14.19 -11.15 -6.76
CA ARG A 139 14.07 -10.25 -7.90
C ARG A 139 12.77 -9.43 -7.87
N ARG A 140 11.65 -10.03 -7.43
CA ARG A 140 10.37 -9.33 -7.25
C ARG A 140 10.39 -8.32 -6.11
N ALA A 141 11.26 -8.51 -5.12
CA ALA A 141 11.53 -7.58 -4.04
C ALA A 141 12.60 -6.53 -4.38
N ASP A 142 12.88 -6.30 -5.68
CA ASP A 142 13.91 -5.36 -6.19
C ASP A 142 15.32 -5.56 -5.60
N CYS A 143 15.64 -6.78 -5.14
CA CYS A 143 16.98 -7.08 -4.63
C CYS A 143 17.99 -7.08 -5.78
N THR A 144 19.11 -6.41 -5.57
CA THR A 144 20.22 -6.45 -6.52
C THR A 144 20.79 -7.86 -6.62
N TYR A 145 21.32 -8.20 -7.80
CA TYR A 145 21.95 -9.49 -8.07
C TYR A 145 22.98 -9.91 -7.00
N ARG A 146 23.80 -8.95 -6.54
CA ARG A 146 24.79 -9.15 -5.46
C ARG A 146 24.14 -9.40 -4.09
N ALA A 147 23.04 -8.70 -3.79
CA ALA A 147 22.28 -8.91 -2.56
C ALA A 147 21.63 -10.30 -2.56
N SER A 148 21.05 -10.73 -3.69
CA SER A 148 20.47 -12.05 -3.85
C SER A 148 21.51 -13.17 -3.69
N ALA A 149 22.68 -13.04 -4.31
CA ALA A 149 23.78 -13.98 -4.16
C ALA A 149 24.19 -14.16 -2.68
N ASN A 150 24.35 -13.04 -1.96
CA ASN A 150 24.67 -13.07 -0.55
C ASN A 150 23.58 -13.72 0.31
N GLN A 151 22.30 -13.42 0.02
CA GLN A 151 21.16 -13.91 0.79
C GLN A 151 20.89 -15.40 0.57
N LEU A 152 21.18 -15.90 -0.63
CA LEU A 152 21.06 -17.30 -1.00
C LEU A 152 22.34 -18.12 -0.75
N TYR A 153 23.39 -17.48 -0.21
CA TYR A 153 24.71 -18.09 0.02
C TYR A 153 25.29 -18.77 -1.22
N ILE A 154 25.13 -18.13 -2.39
CA ILE A 154 25.67 -18.57 -3.68
C ILE A 154 26.59 -17.53 -4.29
N THR A 155 27.45 -17.96 -5.20
CA THR A 155 28.27 -17.06 -6.00
C THR A 155 27.40 -16.29 -7.00
N GLY A 156 27.81 -15.06 -7.33
CA GLY A 156 27.11 -14.26 -8.33
C GLY A 156 26.92 -15.01 -9.65
N ASP A 157 27.89 -15.81 -10.09
CA ASP A 157 27.80 -16.56 -11.34
C ASP A 157 26.76 -17.70 -11.34
N THR A 158 26.04 -17.92 -10.23
CA THR A 158 25.06 -19.01 -10.03
C THR A 158 23.64 -18.51 -9.77
N VAL A 159 23.45 -17.19 -9.67
CA VAL A 159 22.13 -16.53 -9.59
C VAL A 159 21.52 -16.42 -10.99
#